data_AF-A0A939R8C9-F1
#
_entry.id   AF-A0A939R8C9-F1
#
_cell.length_a   1.000
_cell.length_b   1.000
_cell.length_c   1.000
_cell.angle_alpha   90.00
_cell.angle_beta   90.00
_cell.angle_gamma   90.00
#
_symmetry.space_group_name_H-M   'P 1'
#
loop_
_entity.id
_entity.type
_entity.pdbx_description
1 polymer ?
#
loop_
_entity_poly.entity_id
_entity_poly.type
_entity_poly.pdbx_seq_one_letter_code
_entity_poly.pdbx_strand_id
1 'polypeptide(L)'
;MINITEVAETNAMIEKENLDVRTITMGINLFDCIDGDLDKLCKNIYDKIRSKAGRLVEVGEHISKSYGIPVVNKRISVTPIATVGAAACKTPADYVKIAKTLDEAAGSIGVNLIGGYSAIISKGMTDKEVIFLDSIPEALAVTTRLCSSVNVGSTKTGINMDAVRKMGEIVKLTSERSYGTESLGCAKLVVFCNAPDDNPFMAGAFHGMTEGEAVINVGVSGPGVVKAALESVRGESFEVLCETIKKTAFKITRVGQLVAREAARQLNVPFGIVDLSLAPTPAVGDSVADILKEIGLEHPGAPGTTAALALLNDQVKKGGVMASSYVGGLSGAFIPVSEDRGMIEAVNAGALTLEKLEAMTCVCSVGLDMIAIPG
;
A
#
# COMPACT_ATOMS: atom_id res chain seq x y z
N MET A 1 30.29 5.42 4.59
CA MET A 1 30.75 6.62 3.87
C MET A 1 30.15 6.48 2.47
N ILE A 2 29.26 7.39 2.05
CA ILE A 2 28.61 7.31 0.73
C ILE A 2 29.63 7.79 -0.31
N ASN A 3 29.87 7.02 -1.36
CA ASN A 3 30.84 7.36 -2.40
C ASN A 3 30.25 8.40 -3.38
N ILE A 4 31.08 9.29 -3.94
CA ILE A 4 30.64 10.28 -4.95
C ILE A 4 29.96 9.60 -6.15
N THR A 5 30.46 8.42 -6.54
CA THR A 5 29.84 7.61 -7.60
C THR A 5 28.43 7.14 -7.21
N GLU A 6 28.21 6.75 -5.95
CA GLU A 6 26.87 6.33 -5.47
C GLU A 6 25.90 7.51 -5.45
N VAL A 7 26.37 8.72 -5.13
CA VAL A 7 25.54 9.94 -5.18
C VAL A 7 25.14 10.26 -6.61
N ALA A 8 26.09 10.23 -7.55
CA ALA A 8 25.82 10.50 -8.96
C ALA A 8 24.85 9.47 -9.57
N GLU A 9 25.03 8.18 -9.26
CA GLU A 9 24.12 7.12 -9.67
C GLU A 9 22.72 7.31 -9.07
N THR A 10 22.62 7.64 -7.77
CA THR A 10 21.33 7.88 -7.12
C THR A 10 20.59 9.06 -7.77
N ASN A 11 21.30 10.14 -8.10
CA ASN A 11 20.70 11.29 -8.80
C ASN A 11 20.21 10.90 -10.20
N ALA A 12 20.96 10.05 -10.93
CA ALA A 12 20.51 9.53 -12.22
C ALA A 12 19.24 8.70 -12.09
N MET A 13 19.14 7.84 -11.06
CA MET A 13 17.92 7.06 -10.78
C MET A 13 16.71 7.96 -10.52
N ILE A 14 16.89 9.08 -9.82
CA ILE A 14 15.82 10.04 -9.52
C ILE A 14 15.40 10.81 -10.77
N GLU A 15 16.34 11.43 -11.48
CA GLU A 15 16.02 12.36 -12.57
C GLU A 15 15.64 11.66 -13.87
N LYS A 16 16.22 10.49 -14.16
CA LYS A 16 16.09 9.81 -15.45
C LYS A 16 15.25 8.53 -15.40
N GLU A 17 15.18 7.89 -14.24
CA GLU A 17 14.61 6.55 -14.09
C GLU A 17 13.38 6.54 -13.15
N ASN A 18 12.88 7.72 -12.78
CA ASN A 18 11.69 7.93 -11.95
C ASN A 18 11.76 7.22 -10.59
N LEU A 19 12.92 7.22 -9.91
CA LEU A 19 13.00 6.80 -8.52
C LEU A 19 12.24 7.79 -7.62
N ASP A 20 11.25 7.30 -6.88
CA ASP A 20 10.51 8.10 -5.93
C ASP A 20 10.24 7.39 -4.60
N VAL A 21 10.08 8.20 -3.55
CA VAL A 21 9.43 7.74 -2.33
C VAL A 21 7.94 7.89 -2.53
N ARG A 22 7.30 6.76 -2.82
CA ARG A 22 5.88 6.68 -3.11
C ARG A 22 5.03 7.19 -1.96
N THR A 23 5.44 6.89 -0.72
CA THR A 23 4.72 7.35 0.46
C THR A 23 5.60 7.46 1.70
N ILE A 24 5.32 8.46 2.53
CA ILE A 24 5.60 8.43 3.97
C ILE A 24 4.27 8.25 4.67
N THR A 25 4.12 7.15 5.41
CA THR A 25 2.90 6.80 6.14
C THR A 25 3.18 6.83 7.64
N MET A 26 2.44 7.67 8.37
CA MET A 26 2.47 7.63 9.84
C MET A 26 1.41 6.67 10.36
N GLY A 27 1.83 5.60 11.00
CA GLY A 27 0.95 4.74 11.79
C GLY A 27 0.67 5.38 13.15
N ILE A 28 -0.59 5.38 13.60
CA ILE A 28 -1.02 5.99 14.87
C ILE A 28 -1.90 5.01 15.64
N ASN A 29 -1.49 4.71 16.88
CA ASN A 29 -2.28 3.89 17.79
C ASN A 29 -3.48 4.70 18.33
N LEU A 30 -4.68 4.12 18.35
CA LEU A 30 -5.90 4.79 18.84
C LEU A 30 -6.50 4.15 20.10
N PHE A 31 -5.81 3.23 20.78
CA PHE A 31 -6.36 2.55 21.96
C PHE A 31 -6.66 3.51 23.12
N ASP A 32 -5.84 4.54 23.32
CA ASP A 32 -6.06 5.59 24.32
C ASP A 32 -7.20 6.56 23.95
N CYS A 33 -7.71 6.49 22.72
CA CYS A 33 -8.85 7.28 22.28
C CYS A 33 -10.20 6.63 22.62
N ILE A 34 -10.20 5.33 22.96
CA ILE A 34 -11.40 4.54 23.22
C ILE A 34 -12.20 5.16 24.38
N ASP A 35 -13.47 5.45 24.09
CA ASP A 35 -14.45 5.92 25.05
C ASP A 35 -15.80 5.24 24.74
N GLY A 36 -16.66 5.09 25.74
CA GLY A 36 -18.03 4.57 25.54
C GLY A 36 -18.98 5.61 24.94
N ASP A 37 -18.62 6.89 25.01
CA ASP A 37 -19.30 8.00 24.35
C ASP A 37 -18.71 8.25 22.95
N LEU A 38 -19.55 8.15 21.93
CA LEU A 38 -19.14 8.27 20.53
C LEU A 38 -18.57 9.65 20.19
N ASP A 39 -19.11 10.74 20.77
CA ASP A 39 -18.63 12.09 20.52
C ASP A 39 -17.24 12.32 21.15
N LYS A 40 -17.03 11.80 22.36
CA LYS A 40 -15.71 11.82 22.99
C LYS A 40 -14.69 10.99 22.22
N LEU A 41 -15.07 9.79 21.79
CA LEU A 41 -14.23 8.95 20.94
C LEU A 41 -13.79 9.69 19.67
N CYS A 42 -14.74 10.29 18.94
CA CYS A 42 -14.45 11.05 17.72
C CYS A 42 -13.50 12.22 18.01
N LYS A 43 -13.77 12.98 19.09
CA LYS A 43 -12.90 14.08 19.49
C LYS A 43 -11.48 13.61 19.81
N ASN A 44 -11.33 12.55 20.58
CA ASN A 44 -10.02 11.99 20.95
C ASN A 44 -9.23 11.56 19.70
N ILE A 45 -9.88 10.88 18.75
CA ILE A 45 -9.27 10.46 17.49
C ILE A 45 -8.78 11.68 16.70
N TYR A 46 -9.66 12.68 16.52
CA TYR A 46 -9.32 13.91 15.78
C TYR A 46 -8.14 14.64 16.40
N ASP A 47 -8.19 14.87 17.72
CA ASP A 47 -7.15 15.58 18.48
C ASP A 47 -5.81 14.81 18.42
N LYS A 48 -5.83 13.47 18.58
CA LYS A 48 -4.61 12.65 18.53
C LYS A 48 -3.97 12.64 17.15
N ILE A 49 -4.75 12.49 16.08
CA ILE A 49 -4.24 12.53 14.70
C ILE A 49 -3.58 13.87 14.42
N ARG A 50 -4.24 15.00 14.75
CA ARG A 50 -3.67 16.32 14.53
C ARG A 50 -2.42 16.57 15.37
N SER A 51 -2.41 16.10 16.62
CA SER A 51 -1.25 16.23 17.50
C SER A 51 -0.04 15.45 16.99
N LYS A 52 -0.22 14.23 16.46
CA LYS A 52 0.88 13.36 16.01
C LYS A 52 1.34 13.69 14.59
N ALA A 53 0.40 13.88 13.67
CA ALA A 53 0.70 14.01 12.24
C ALA A 53 0.62 15.44 11.69
N GLY A 54 0.37 16.46 12.53
CA GLY A 54 0.18 17.85 12.09
C GLY A 54 1.35 18.45 11.30
N ARG A 55 2.58 17.91 11.47
CA ARG A 55 3.79 18.33 10.73
C ARG A 55 4.20 17.35 9.61
N LEU A 56 3.45 16.26 9.39
CA LEU A 56 3.84 15.19 8.47
C LEU A 56 4.04 15.70 7.03
N VAL A 57 3.11 16.51 6.53
CA VAL A 57 3.19 17.06 5.16
C VAL A 57 4.37 18.02 5.03
N GLU A 58 4.53 18.96 5.97
CA GLU A 58 5.63 19.91 6.01
C GLU A 58 6.99 19.19 5.99
N VAL A 59 7.17 18.18 6.85
CA VAL A 59 8.41 17.39 6.92
C VAL A 59 8.62 16.60 5.62
N GLY A 60 7.58 15.99 5.06
CA GLY A 60 7.68 15.26 3.80
C GLY A 60 8.10 16.16 2.62
N GLU A 61 7.56 17.37 2.53
CA GLU A 61 7.95 18.38 1.54
C GLU A 61 9.38 18.88 1.76
N HIS A 62 9.76 19.09 3.02
CA HIS A 62 11.10 19.53 3.37
C HIS A 62 12.16 18.47 3.01
N ILE A 63 11.92 17.20 3.32
CA ILE A 63 12.80 16.09 2.94
C ILE A 63 12.92 16.01 1.42
N SER A 64 11.80 16.12 0.70
CA SER A 64 11.81 16.06 -0.74
C SER A 64 12.71 17.14 -1.37
N LYS A 65 12.62 18.37 -0.87
CA LYS A 65 13.47 19.49 -1.31
C LYS A 65 14.93 19.33 -0.90
N SER A 66 15.19 18.91 0.34
CA SER A 66 16.55 18.84 0.90
C SER A 66 17.39 17.73 0.26
N TYR A 67 16.76 16.61 -0.12
CA TYR A 67 17.45 15.46 -0.69
C TYR A 67 17.23 15.30 -2.20
N GLY A 68 16.38 16.13 -2.81
CA GLY A 68 16.04 16.02 -4.23
C GLY A 68 15.24 14.76 -4.58
N ILE A 69 14.74 14.01 -3.60
CA ILE A 69 13.97 12.78 -3.81
C ILE A 69 12.47 13.12 -3.77
N PRO A 70 11.69 12.88 -4.83
CA PRO A 70 10.25 13.11 -4.80
C PRO A 70 9.57 12.28 -3.71
N VAL A 71 8.80 12.93 -2.83
CA VAL A 71 7.92 12.24 -1.87
C VAL A 71 6.48 12.43 -2.33
N VAL A 72 5.94 11.43 -3.02
CA VAL A 72 4.67 11.57 -3.77
C VAL A 72 3.48 11.70 -2.82
N ASN A 73 3.40 10.85 -1.80
CA ASN A 73 2.28 10.82 -0.87
C ASN A 73 2.72 10.95 0.59
N LYS A 74 1.85 11.57 1.39
CA LYS A 74 1.92 11.62 2.85
C LYS A 74 0.60 11.08 3.38
N ARG A 75 0.66 9.98 4.11
CA ARG A 75 -0.52 9.17 4.47
C ARG A 75 -0.54 8.88 5.96
N ILE A 76 -1.70 8.46 6.45
CA ILE A 76 -1.87 8.00 7.82
C ILE A 76 -2.47 6.60 7.78
N SER A 77 -2.04 5.74 8.70
CA SER A 77 -2.77 4.53 9.05
C SER A 77 -3.10 4.54 10.53
N VAL A 78 -4.27 4.04 10.90
CA VAL A 78 -4.71 3.99 12.30
C VAL A 78 -5.05 2.57 12.73
N THR A 79 -5.12 2.35 14.04
CA THR A 79 -5.59 1.09 14.61
C THR A 79 -6.95 0.69 14.02
N PRO A 80 -7.18 -0.60 13.70
CA PRO A 80 -8.44 -1.07 13.12
C PRO A 80 -9.68 -0.50 13.82
N ILE A 81 -10.45 0.30 13.09
CA ILE A 81 -11.61 1.03 13.63
C ILE A 81 -12.71 0.10 14.14
N ALA A 82 -12.84 -1.11 13.59
CA ALA A 82 -13.76 -2.10 14.12
C ALA A 82 -13.53 -2.38 15.62
N THR A 83 -12.27 -2.40 16.05
CA THR A 83 -11.90 -2.60 17.46
C THR A 83 -12.02 -1.31 18.28
N VAL A 84 -11.52 -0.20 17.74
CA VAL A 84 -11.53 1.11 18.44
C VAL A 84 -12.97 1.58 18.70
N GLY A 85 -13.86 1.41 17.73
CA GLY A 85 -15.27 1.80 17.83
C GLY A 85 -16.16 0.81 18.57
N ALA A 86 -15.68 -0.40 18.90
CA ALA A 86 -16.53 -1.47 19.44
C ALA A 86 -17.27 -1.07 20.74
N ALA A 87 -16.64 -0.24 21.57
CA ALA A 87 -17.20 0.23 22.85
C ALA A 87 -18.34 1.25 22.68
N ALA A 88 -18.25 2.13 21.68
CA ALA A 88 -19.21 3.23 21.47
C ALA A 88 -20.28 2.91 20.43
N CYS A 89 -19.92 2.23 19.34
CA CYS A 89 -20.78 2.03 18.18
C CYS A 89 -21.85 0.95 18.44
N LYS A 90 -23.10 1.28 18.09
CA LYS A 90 -24.27 0.39 18.19
C LYS A 90 -24.92 0.15 16.83
N THR A 91 -24.66 1.02 15.85
CA THR A 91 -25.22 0.99 14.50
C THR A 91 -24.15 1.29 13.45
N PRO A 92 -24.38 0.96 12.18
CA PRO A 92 -23.44 1.32 11.10
C PRO A 92 -23.21 2.83 11.00
N ALA A 93 -24.24 3.64 11.27
CA ALA A 93 -24.16 5.10 11.23
C ALA A 93 -23.16 5.67 12.27
N ASP A 94 -22.98 4.99 13.40
CA ASP A 94 -21.99 5.38 14.41
C ASP A 94 -20.57 5.25 13.87
N TYR A 95 -20.28 4.17 13.14
CA TYR A 95 -18.98 3.99 12.47
C TYR A 95 -18.80 4.97 11.31
N VAL A 96 -19.87 5.30 10.57
CA VAL A 96 -19.84 6.36 9.54
C VAL A 96 -19.45 7.73 10.16
N LYS A 97 -19.85 8.00 11.41
CA LYS A 97 -19.41 9.21 12.13
C LYS A 97 -17.91 9.19 12.42
N ILE A 98 -17.35 8.04 12.80
CA ILE A 98 -15.89 7.87 12.96
C ILE A 98 -15.19 8.04 11.60
N ALA A 99 -15.72 7.46 10.52
CA ALA A 99 -15.21 7.61 9.16
C ALA A 99 -15.09 9.09 8.75
N LYS A 100 -16.14 9.88 8.98
CA LYS A 100 -16.13 11.34 8.73
C LYS A 100 -15.09 12.06 9.58
N THR A 101 -14.93 11.67 10.84
CA THR A 101 -13.94 12.24 11.75
C THR A 101 -12.50 11.98 11.24
N LEU A 102 -12.21 10.77 10.77
CA LEU A 102 -10.92 10.41 10.17
C LEU A 102 -10.65 11.22 8.90
N ASP A 103 -11.65 11.33 8.01
CA ASP A 103 -11.54 12.12 6.77
C ASP A 103 -11.32 13.62 7.05
N GLU A 104 -12.01 14.17 8.04
CA GLU A 104 -11.85 15.55 8.49
C GLU A 104 -10.46 15.79 9.11
N ALA A 105 -10.02 14.90 10.00
CA ALA A 105 -8.69 14.98 10.61
C ALA A 105 -7.61 14.97 9.53
N ALA A 106 -7.69 14.01 8.60
CA ALA A 106 -6.79 13.89 7.45
C ALA A 106 -6.79 15.14 6.56
N GLY A 107 -7.98 15.65 6.22
CA GLY A 107 -8.15 16.87 5.43
C GLY A 107 -7.54 18.10 6.11
N SER A 108 -7.70 18.24 7.42
CA SER A 108 -7.25 19.42 8.19
C SER A 108 -5.72 19.58 8.24
N ILE A 109 -4.96 18.49 8.04
CA ILE A 109 -3.50 18.48 8.04
C ILE A 109 -2.91 18.21 6.64
N GLY A 110 -3.77 18.11 5.62
CA GLY A 110 -3.35 18.01 4.21
C GLY A 110 -2.78 16.66 3.78
N VAL A 111 -3.03 15.56 4.52
CA VAL A 111 -2.58 14.23 4.09
C VAL A 111 -3.46 13.70 2.95
N ASN A 112 -2.87 12.87 2.09
CA ASN A 112 -3.54 12.39 0.88
C ASN A 112 -4.65 11.37 1.19
N LEU A 113 -4.33 10.37 2.02
CA LEU A 113 -5.20 9.24 2.35
C LEU A 113 -5.00 8.82 3.81
N ILE A 114 -6.06 8.28 4.40
CA ILE A 114 -6.05 7.67 5.74
C ILE A 114 -6.65 6.27 5.69
N GLY A 115 -5.84 5.27 6.05
CA GLY A 115 -6.23 3.87 6.19
C GLY A 115 -6.44 3.50 7.65
N GLY A 116 -6.94 2.30 7.89
CA GLY A 116 -7.25 1.79 9.22
C GLY A 116 -8.74 1.71 9.53
N TYR A 117 -9.61 2.16 8.61
CA TYR A 117 -11.04 1.80 8.63
C TYR A 117 -11.20 0.32 8.31
N SER A 118 -10.79 -0.51 9.26
CA SER A 118 -10.43 -1.89 9.02
C SER A 118 -10.95 -2.84 10.09
N ALA A 119 -11.06 -4.10 9.70
CA ALA A 119 -11.40 -5.22 10.58
C ALA A 119 -10.48 -6.42 10.33
N ILE A 120 -10.12 -7.13 11.39
CA ILE A 120 -9.33 -8.37 11.34
C ILE A 120 -10.21 -9.50 11.88
N ILE A 121 -10.76 -10.30 10.96
CA ILE A 121 -11.85 -11.27 11.23
C ILE A 121 -11.54 -12.66 10.69
N SER A 122 -10.26 -13.01 10.64
CA SER A 122 -9.75 -14.25 10.03
C SER A 122 -10.31 -15.54 10.62
N LYS A 123 -10.72 -15.53 11.90
CA LYS A 123 -11.24 -16.71 12.61
C LYS A 123 -12.75 -16.67 12.85
N GLY A 124 -13.36 -15.49 12.75
CA GLY A 124 -14.77 -15.27 13.05
C GLY A 124 -15.10 -13.79 13.13
N MET A 125 -16.39 -13.47 13.09
CA MET A 125 -16.93 -12.13 13.28
C MET A 125 -17.78 -12.12 14.55
N THR A 126 -17.73 -11.04 15.33
CA THR A 126 -18.75 -10.74 16.34
C THR A 126 -19.80 -9.80 15.75
N ASP A 127 -20.90 -9.59 16.47
CA ASP A 127 -21.94 -8.62 16.10
C ASP A 127 -21.36 -7.21 15.88
N LYS A 128 -20.30 -6.85 16.63
CA LYS A 128 -19.63 -5.55 16.50
C LYS A 128 -18.89 -5.40 15.18
N GLU A 129 -18.21 -6.45 14.71
CA GLU A 129 -17.59 -6.42 13.39
C GLU A 129 -18.64 -6.48 12.28
N VAL A 130 -19.75 -7.20 12.44
CA VAL A 130 -20.84 -7.21 11.45
C VAL A 130 -21.40 -5.79 11.25
N ILE A 131 -21.69 -5.07 12.34
CA ILE A 131 -22.15 -3.67 12.30
C ILE A 131 -21.11 -2.76 11.62
N PHE A 132 -19.82 -2.96 11.91
CA PHE A 132 -18.75 -2.23 11.24
C PHE A 132 -18.71 -2.51 9.73
N LEU A 133 -18.76 -3.77 9.32
CA LEU A 133 -18.71 -4.16 7.91
C LEU A 133 -19.88 -3.54 7.12
N ASP A 134 -21.08 -3.50 7.70
CA ASP A 134 -22.26 -2.89 7.09
C ASP A 134 -22.15 -1.37 6.89
N SER A 135 -21.22 -0.71 7.61
CA SER A 135 -20.96 0.73 7.45
C SER A 135 -20.03 1.07 6.28
N ILE A 136 -19.24 0.12 5.79
CA ILE A 136 -18.18 0.36 4.79
C ILE A 136 -18.72 1.04 3.51
N PRO A 137 -19.83 0.57 2.89
CA PRO A 137 -20.32 1.19 1.65
C PRO A 137 -20.68 2.67 1.82
N GLU A 138 -21.35 3.02 2.91
CA GLU A 138 -21.73 4.41 3.18
C GLU A 138 -20.51 5.24 3.56
N ALA A 139 -19.64 4.74 4.45
CA ALA A 139 -18.43 5.41 4.87
C ALA A 139 -17.55 5.81 3.68
N LEU A 140 -17.32 4.90 2.72
CA LEU A 140 -16.50 5.17 1.53
C LEU A 140 -17.18 6.10 0.53
N ALA A 141 -18.51 6.14 0.48
CA ALA A 141 -19.28 7.04 -0.38
C ALA A 141 -19.32 8.49 0.15
N VAL A 142 -19.34 8.69 1.47
CA VAL A 142 -19.46 10.02 2.09
C VAL A 142 -18.13 10.65 2.52
N THR A 143 -17.01 9.97 2.29
CA THR A 143 -15.66 10.45 2.63
C THR A 143 -14.76 10.49 1.41
N THR A 144 -13.77 11.37 1.43
CA THR A 144 -12.86 11.55 0.29
C THR A 144 -11.57 10.74 0.44
N ARG A 145 -10.91 10.82 1.60
CA ARG A 145 -9.54 10.31 1.84
C ARG A 145 -9.48 8.96 2.55
N LEU A 146 -10.62 8.50 3.07
CA LEU A 146 -10.69 7.27 3.84
C LEU A 146 -10.50 6.04 2.95
N CYS A 147 -9.63 5.14 3.39
CA CYS A 147 -9.45 3.82 2.85
C CYS A 147 -9.87 2.75 3.87
N SER A 148 -10.43 1.66 3.38
CA SER A 148 -10.92 0.55 4.19
C SER A 148 -10.25 -0.77 3.79
N SER A 149 -9.96 -1.61 4.79
CA SER A 149 -9.40 -2.93 4.54
C SER A 149 -9.97 -3.99 5.49
N VAL A 150 -10.24 -5.19 4.99
CA VAL A 150 -10.80 -6.28 5.80
C VAL A 150 -9.97 -7.54 5.64
N ASN A 151 -9.34 -8.01 6.73
CA ASN A 151 -8.59 -9.26 6.72
C ASN A 151 -9.50 -10.43 7.09
N VAL A 152 -9.84 -11.26 6.09
CA VAL A 152 -10.82 -12.35 6.21
C VAL A 152 -10.18 -13.73 6.41
N GLY A 153 -8.85 -13.83 6.34
CA GLY A 153 -8.16 -15.11 6.48
C GLY A 153 -6.73 -14.97 6.96
N SER A 154 -6.16 -16.09 7.41
CA SER A 154 -4.73 -16.23 7.64
C SER A 154 -4.28 -17.67 7.46
N THR A 155 -3.01 -17.90 7.15
CA THR A 155 -2.41 -19.24 7.10
C THR A 155 -2.58 -19.98 8.42
N LYS A 156 -2.60 -19.25 9.55
CA LYS A 156 -2.72 -19.82 10.89
C LYS A 156 -4.15 -20.24 11.23
N THR A 157 -5.16 -19.54 10.74
CA THR A 157 -6.57 -19.73 11.15
C THR A 157 -7.48 -20.24 10.04
N GLY A 158 -6.97 -20.38 8.81
CA GLY A 158 -7.78 -20.64 7.63
C GLY A 158 -8.48 -19.37 7.13
N ILE A 159 -9.50 -19.58 6.30
CA ILE A 159 -10.29 -18.52 5.67
C ILE A 159 -11.69 -18.50 6.29
N ASN A 160 -12.13 -17.34 6.75
CA ASN A 160 -13.50 -17.13 7.19
C ASN A 160 -14.41 -16.92 5.97
N MET A 161 -15.03 -17.99 5.48
CA MET A 161 -15.88 -17.95 4.29
C MET A 161 -17.17 -17.13 4.48
N ASP A 162 -17.68 -17.01 5.70
CA ASP A 162 -18.81 -16.13 6.01
C ASP A 162 -18.43 -14.66 5.79
N ALA A 163 -17.22 -14.28 6.21
CA ALA A 163 -16.67 -12.95 5.95
C ALA A 163 -16.41 -12.72 4.45
N VAL A 164 -15.86 -13.72 3.73
CA VAL A 164 -15.66 -13.63 2.27
C VAL A 164 -16.98 -13.36 1.54
N ARG A 165 -18.02 -14.13 1.86
CA ARG A 165 -19.37 -13.94 1.27
C ARG A 165 -19.89 -12.53 1.53
N LYS A 166 -19.83 -12.08 2.79
CA LYS A 166 -20.28 -10.75 3.18
C LYS A 166 -19.50 -9.64 2.49
N MET A 167 -18.18 -9.81 2.33
CA MET A 167 -17.37 -8.85 1.58
C MET A 167 -17.74 -8.78 0.10
N GLY A 168 -18.16 -9.89 -0.53
CA GLY A 168 -18.71 -9.87 -1.88
C GLY A 168 -19.94 -8.97 -2.01
N GLU A 169 -20.86 -9.05 -1.04
CA GLU A 169 -22.04 -8.17 -0.95
C GLU A 169 -21.63 -6.71 -0.73
N ILE A 170 -20.65 -6.45 0.15
CA ILE A 170 -20.14 -5.11 0.45
C ILE A 170 -19.45 -4.48 -0.75
N VAL A 171 -18.66 -5.22 -1.52
CA VAL A 171 -18.00 -4.71 -2.73
C VAL A 171 -19.04 -4.21 -3.72
N LYS A 172 -20.11 -4.99 -3.95
CA LYS A 172 -21.23 -4.58 -4.82
C LYS A 172 -21.98 -3.37 -4.27
N LEU A 173 -22.32 -3.36 -2.98
CA LEU A 173 -23.00 -2.20 -2.38
C LEU A 173 -22.13 -0.94 -2.42
N THR A 174 -20.82 -1.09 -2.28
CA THR A 174 -19.86 0.03 -2.36
C THR A 174 -19.84 0.62 -3.76
N SER A 175 -19.86 -0.20 -4.82
CA SER A 175 -19.95 0.31 -6.20
C SER A 175 -21.26 1.04 -6.45
N GLU A 176 -22.40 0.48 -6.03
CA GLU A 176 -23.72 1.10 -6.17
C GLU A 176 -23.80 2.45 -5.42
N ARG A 177 -23.28 2.51 -4.18
CA ARG A 177 -23.32 3.72 -3.34
C ARG A 177 -22.38 4.83 -3.83
N SER A 178 -21.30 4.47 -4.52
CA SER A 178 -20.34 5.42 -5.08
C SER A 178 -20.47 5.60 -6.59
N TYR A 179 -21.56 5.12 -7.20
CA TYR A 179 -21.81 5.22 -8.65
C TYR A 179 -21.72 6.66 -9.19
N GLY A 180 -22.25 7.63 -8.44
CA GLY A 180 -22.20 9.06 -8.80
C GLY A 180 -20.78 9.66 -8.82
N THR A 181 -19.81 8.95 -8.27
CA THR A 181 -18.38 9.30 -8.27
C THR A 181 -17.58 8.18 -8.93
N GLU A 182 -18.06 7.66 -10.06
CA GLU A 182 -17.39 6.61 -10.86
C GLU A 182 -17.02 5.35 -10.06
N SER A 183 -17.81 5.02 -9.04
CA SER A 183 -17.56 3.88 -8.15
C SER A 183 -16.21 3.92 -7.43
N LEU A 184 -15.63 5.12 -7.22
CA LEU A 184 -14.33 5.33 -6.56
C LEU A 184 -14.25 4.75 -5.14
N GLY A 185 -15.38 4.43 -4.51
CA GLY A 185 -15.40 3.69 -3.25
C GLY A 185 -14.68 2.34 -3.37
N CYS A 186 -14.83 1.64 -4.49
CA CYS A 186 -14.18 0.35 -4.73
C CYS A 186 -12.65 0.47 -4.82
N ALA A 187 -12.12 1.57 -5.35
CA ALA A 187 -10.67 1.83 -5.38
C ALA A 187 -10.08 2.12 -3.98
N LYS A 188 -10.93 2.36 -2.98
CA LYS A 188 -10.55 2.64 -1.59
C LYS A 188 -10.83 1.44 -0.65
N LEU A 189 -11.21 0.28 -1.18
CA LEU A 189 -11.53 -0.91 -0.41
C LEU A 189 -10.64 -2.09 -0.83
N VAL A 190 -10.05 -2.78 0.14
CA VAL A 190 -9.31 -4.03 -0.12
C VAL A 190 -9.72 -5.15 0.84
N VAL A 191 -9.75 -6.37 0.33
CA VAL A 191 -10.01 -7.59 1.11
C VAL A 191 -8.73 -8.40 1.15
N PHE A 192 -8.24 -8.69 2.37
CA PHE A 192 -6.98 -9.39 2.57
C PHE A 192 -7.16 -10.80 3.12
N CYS A 193 -6.16 -11.62 2.80
CA CYS A 193 -5.78 -12.79 3.57
C CYS A 193 -4.30 -12.62 3.95
N ASN A 194 -3.93 -12.88 5.21
CA ASN A 194 -2.59 -12.61 5.75
C ASN A 194 -2.15 -11.15 5.67
N ALA A 195 -3.03 -10.20 5.99
CA ALA A 195 -2.62 -8.80 6.08
C ALA A 195 -1.46 -8.59 7.08
N PRO A 196 -0.39 -7.86 6.71
CA PRO A 196 0.68 -7.52 7.63
C PRO A 196 0.27 -6.39 8.60
N ASP A 197 0.87 -6.38 9.78
CA ASP A 197 0.56 -5.43 10.87
C ASP A 197 1.08 -4.00 10.58
N ASP A 198 2.06 -3.83 9.70
CA ASP A 198 2.85 -2.61 9.51
C ASP A 198 2.82 -2.05 8.07
N ASN A 199 1.75 -2.34 7.32
CA ASN A 199 1.62 -2.03 5.90
C ASN A 199 1.45 -0.52 5.58
N PRO A 200 2.33 0.13 4.79
CA PRO A 200 2.14 1.50 4.32
C PRO A 200 1.31 1.62 3.03
N PHE A 201 0.98 0.51 2.36
CA PHE A 201 0.23 0.49 1.10
C PHE A 201 -1.25 0.85 1.29
N MET A 202 -1.76 1.81 0.50
CA MET A 202 -3.19 2.11 0.43
C MET A 202 -3.81 1.42 -0.78
N ALA A 203 -5.06 0.91 -0.68
CA ALA A 203 -6.03 1.11 0.40
C ALA A 203 -5.86 0.25 1.67
N GLY A 204 -4.87 -0.65 1.69
CA GLY A 204 -4.75 -1.71 2.69
C GLY A 204 -4.25 -1.35 4.07
N ALA A 205 -3.60 -0.20 4.24
CA ALA A 205 -2.85 0.11 5.43
C ALA A 205 -3.75 0.25 6.67
N PHE A 206 -3.28 -0.32 7.77
CA PHE A 206 -3.75 -0.06 9.13
C PHE A 206 -2.53 -0.05 10.05
N HIS A 207 -2.67 0.52 11.24
CA HIS A 207 -1.65 0.47 12.27
C HIS A 207 -1.89 -0.75 13.16
N GLY A 208 -1.02 -1.76 13.08
CA GLY A 208 -1.19 -3.03 13.77
C GLY A 208 -1.42 -2.88 15.28
N MET A 209 -2.15 -3.83 15.86
CA MET A 209 -2.43 -3.81 17.30
C MET A 209 -1.17 -4.03 18.15
N THR A 210 -0.13 -4.60 17.55
CA THR A 210 1.16 -4.91 18.17
C THR A 210 2.17 -3.77 18.05
N GLU A 211 1.86 -2.75 17.24
CA GLU A 211 2.71 -1.60 17.02
C GLU A 211 2.65 -0.59 18.18
N GLY A 212 3.72 0.19 18.32
CA GLY A 212 3.82 1.23 19.35
C GLY A 212 2.85 2.41 19.14
N GLU A 213 3.02 3.48 19.92
CA GLU A 213 2.13 4.65 19.88
C GLU A 213 2.02 5.33 18.50
N ALA A 214 3.14 5.42 17.79
CA ALA A 214 3.21 5.87 16.42
C ALA A 214 4.49 5.37 15.76
N VAL A 215 4.46 5.16 14.44
CA VAL A 215 5.64 4.78 13.64
C VAL A 215 5.63 5.46 12.28
N ILE A 216 6.81 5.67 11.69
CA ILE A 216 6.96 6.11 10.31
C ILE A 216 7.34 4.92 9.44
N ASN A 217 6.46 4.60 8.49
CA ASN A 217 6.70 3.62 7.43
C ASN A 217 6.89 4.35 6.11
N VAL A 218 7.78 3.85 5.25
CA VAL A 218 8.06 4.45 3.94
C VAL A 218 7.88 3.42 2.86
N GLY A 219 7.12 3.76 1.83
CA GLY A 219 7.02 2.97 0.60
C GLY A 219 7.87 3.60 -0.49
N VAL A 220 8.73 2.82 -1.13
CA VAL A 220 9.57 3.26 -2.25
C VAL A 220 9.11 2.57 -3.51
N SER A 221 9.03 3.31 -4.61
CA SER A 221 8.79 2.76 -5.94
C SER A 221 10.01 2.95 -6.83
N GLY A 222 10.26 1.98 -7.70
CA GLY A 222 11.29 2.10 -8.73
C GLY A 222 11.20 1.10 -9.88
N PRO A 223 10.00 0.78 -10.44
CA PRO A 223 9.92 -0.01 -11.67
C PRO A 223 10.82 0.53 -12.80
N GLY A 224 10.82 1.85 -13.02
CA GLY A 224 11.66 2.49 -14.05
C GLY A 224 13.16 2.26 -13.86
N VAL A 225 13.63 2.36 -12.61
CA VAL A 225 15.03 2.08 -12.23
C VAL A 225 15.41 0.62 -12.52
N VAL A 226 14.53 -0.33 -12.18
CA VAL A 226 14.77 -1.75 -12.46
C VAL A 226 14.79 -2.00 -13.96
N LYS A 227 13.83 -1.44 -14.71
CA LYS A 227 13.78 -1.54 -16.17
C LYS A 227 15.08 -1.01 -16.82
N ALA A 228 15.50 0.20 -16.46
CA ALA A 228 16.72 0.82 -16.98
C ALA A 228 17.97 -0.02 -16.70
N ALA A 229 18.07 -0.59 -15.49
CA ALA A 229 19.16 -1.50 -15.16
C ALA A 229 19.17 -2.75 -16.05
N LEU A 230 18.00 -3.32 -16.35
CA LEU A 230 17.87 -4.51 -17.20
C LEU A 230 18.20 -4.26 -18.67
N GLU A 231 17.98 -3.05 -19.19
CA GLU A 231 18.33 -2.70 -20.58
C GLU A 231 19.83 -2.89 -20.87
N SER A 232 20.68 -2.74 -19.85
CA SER A 232 22.13 -2.91 -19.95
C SER A 232 22.62 -4.37 -19.98
N VAL A 233 21.75 -5.33 -19.67
CA VAL A 233 22.08 -6.76 -19.54
C VAL A 233 21.18 -7.65 -20.42
N ARG A 234 20.63 -7.10 -21.50
CA ARG A 234 19.82 -7.85 -22.46
C ARG A 234 20.61 -8.99 -23.09
N GLY A 235 20.05 -10.20 -23.05
CA GLY A 235 20.67 -11.41 -23.62
C GLY A 235 21.72 -12.08 -22.72
N GLU A 236 21.99 -11.52 -21.54
CA GLU A 236 22.87 -12.12 -20.54
C GLU A 236 22.22 -13.33 -19.83
N SER A 237 23.01 -14.01 -19.00
CA SER A 237 22.52 -15.16 -18.22
C SER A 237 21.53 -14.75 -17.12
N PHE A 238 20.70 -15.70 -16.67
CA PHE A 238 19.81 -15.49 -15.51
C PHE A 238 20.56 -15.11 -14.23
N GLU A 239 21.83 -15.49 -14.08
CA GLU A 239 22.66 -15.09 -12.95
C GLU A 239 22.93 -13.58 -12.97
N VAL A 240 23.36 -13.05 -14.12
CA VAL A 240 23.60 -11.62 -14.31
C VAL A 240 22.29 -10.82 -14.15
N LEU A 241 21.19 -11.32 -14.74
CA LEU A 241 19.86 -10.73 -14.60
C LEU A 241 19.45 -10.62 -13.11
N CYS A 242 19.56 -11.74 -12.37
CA CYS A 242 19.17 -11.77 -10.96
C CYS A 242 20.02 -10.82 -10.09
N GLU A 243 21.34 -10.85 -10.28
CA GLU A 243 22.25 -9.96 -9.55
C GLU A 243 21.98 -8.49 -9.84
N THR A 244 21.62 -8.17 -11.08
CA THR A 244 21.27 -6.79 -11.49
C THR A 244 20.03 -6.32 -10.75
N ILE A 245 18.93 -7.08 -10.78
CA ILE A 245 17.69 -6.74 -10.06
C ILE A 245 17.96 -6.59 -8.56
N LYS A 246 18.69 -7.53 -7.96
CA LYS A 246 18.99 -7.54 -6.52
C LYS A 246 19.81 -6.31 -6.10
N LYS A 247 20.85 -5.94 -6.87
CA LYS A 247 21.68 -4.75 -6.60
C LYS A 247 20.88 -3.45 -6.76
N THR A 248 20.00 -3.39 -7.76
CA THR A 248 19.12 -2.23 -7.96
C THR A 248 18.12 -2.09 -6.82
N ALA A 249 17.45 -3.16 -6.44
CA ALA A 249 16.54 -3.22 -5.29
C ALA A 249 17.24 -2.80 -3.97
N PHE A 250 18.49 -3.23 -3.76
CA PHE A 250 19.29 -2.78 -2.62
C PHE A 250 19.45 -1.25 -2.61
N LYS A 251 19.84 -0.64 -3.73
CA LYS A 251 20.04 0.82 -3.83
C LYS A 251 18.75 1.59 -3.58
N ILE A 252 17.65 1.18 -4.19
CA ILE A 252 16.31 1.77 -3.99
C ILE A 252 15.93 1.73 -2.51
N THR A 253 16.14 0.59 -1.84
CA THR A 253 15.83 0.42 -0.42
C THR A 253 16.66 1.34 0.48
N ARG A 254 17.94 1.57 0.14
CA ARG A 254 18.81 2.48 0.89
C ARG A 254 18.32 3.93 0.82
N VAL A 255 17.79 4.35 -0.32
CA VAL A 255 17.17 5.68 -0.49
C VAL A 255 15.92 5.79 0.39
N GLY A 256 15.04 4.78 0.37
CA GLY A 256 13.88 4.73 1.26
C GLY A 256 14.24 4.81 2.73
N GLN A 257 15.26 4.06 3.15
CA GLN A 257 15.73 4.05 4.54
C GLN A 257 16.28 5.42 4.97
N LEU A 258 16.96 6.14 4.09
CA LEU A 258 17.43 7.50 4.35
C LEU A 258 16.25 8.43 4.62
N VAL A 259 15.23 8.41 3.75
CA VAL A 259 14.03 9.24 3.90
C VAL A 259 13.27 8.87 5.18
N ALA A 260 13.12 7.58 5.46
CA ALA A 260 12.42 7.10 6.65
C ALA A 260 13.09 7.55 7.95
N ARG A 261 14.42 7.44 8.04
CA ARG A 261 15.19 7.89 9.21
C ARG A 261 15.10 9.38 9.42
N GLU A 262 15.13 10.16 8.35
CA GLU A 262 15.05 11.61 8.45
C GLU A 262 13.65 12.07 8.84
N ALA A 263 12.60 11.46 8.28
CA ALA A 263 11.22 11.72 8.68
C ALA A 263 10.98 11.36 10.16
N ALA A 264 11.43 10.18 10.58
CA ALA A 264 11.38 9.72 11.97
C ALA A 264 12.06 10.72 12.92
N ARG A 265 13.27 11.19 12.57
CA ARG A 265 14.03 12.16 13.35
C ARG A 265 13.33 13.51 13.47
N GLN A 266 12.82 14.07 12.36
CA GLN A 266 12.19 15.39 12.35
C GLN A 266 10.81 15.41 13.01
N LEU A 267 10.06 14.30 12.92
CA LEU A 267 8.75 14.13 13.56
C LEU A 267 8.84 13.62 15.00
N ASN A 268 10.03 13.20 15.44
CA ASN A 268 10.27 12.58 16.74
C ASN A 268 9.37 11.35 16.97
N VAL A 269 9.28 10.50 15.94
CA VAL A 269 8.49 9.26 15.91
C VAL A 269 9.42 8.11 15.47
N PRO A 270 9.34 6.92 16.07
CA PRO A 270 10.16 5.79 15.65
C PRO A 270 10.02 5.46 14.15
N PHE A 271 11.13 5.07 13.55
CA PHE A 271 11.12 4.45 12.22
C PHE A 271 10.61 3.01 12.34
N GLY A 272 9.57 2.68 11.58
CA GLY A 272 9.04 1.33 11.42
C GLY A 272 9.73 0.63 10.26
N ILE A 273 9.02 0.46 9.13
CA ILE A 273 9.50 -0.33 7.99
C ILE A 273 9.70 0.47 6.71
N VAL A 274 10.54 -0.07 5.82
CA VAL A 274 10.62 0.31 4.40
C VAL A 274 9.97 -0.79 3.60
N ASP A 275 8.88 -0.45 2.91
CA ASP A 275 8.21 -1.31 1.95
C ASP A 275 8.83 -1.07 0.57
N LEU A 276 9.49 -2.11 0.05
CA LEU A 276 10.04 -2.09 -1.30
C LEU A 276 9.03 -2.72 -2.25
N SER A 277 8.14 -1.88 -2.78
CA SER A 277 7.12 -2.31 -3.71
C SER A 277 7.32 -1.66 -5.07
N LEU A 278 7.56 -2.46 -6.10
CA LEU A 278 7.56 -1.99 -7.49
C LEU A 278 6.11 -1.71 -7.87
N ALA A 279 5.65 -0.50 -7.53
CA ALA A 279 4.30 -0.03 -7.72
C ALA A 279 4.30 0.93 -8.93
N PRO A 280 3.82 0.48 -10.09
CA PRO A 280 3.86 1.28 -11.32
C PRO A 280 2.88 2.45 -11.25
N THR A 281 3.03 3.36 -12.21
CA THR A 281 2.08 4.43 -12.47
C THR A 281 1.70 4.44 -13.95
N PRO A 282 0.66 5.20 -14.34
CA PRO A 282 0.37 5.39 -15.76
C PRO A 282 1.48 6.13 -16.54
N ALA A 283 2.52 6.63 -15.86
CA ALA A 283 3.62 7.35 -16.50
C ALA A 283 4.45 6.42 -17.40
N VAL A 284 4.89 6.95 -18.54
CA VAL A 284 5.73 6.21 -19.47
C VAL A 284 7.07 5.88 -18.81
N GLY A 285 7.46 4.60 -18.85
CA GLY A 285 8.72 4.12 -18.27
C GLY A 285 8.62 3.65 -16.83
N ASP A 286 7.45 3.74 -16.19
CA ASP A 286 7.21 3.27 -14.82
C ASP A 286 6.21 2.10 -14.81
N SER A 287 6.66 0.94 -15.30
CA SER A 287 5.81 -0.22 -15.58
C SER A 287 6.49 -1.53 -15.19
N VAL A 288 5.77 -2.37 -14.42
CA VAL A 288 6.19 -3.75 -14.13
C VAL A 288 6.04 -4.61 -15.38
N ALA A 289 5.02 -4.36 -16.20
CA ALA A 289 4.86 -5.03 -17.48
C ALA A 289 6.07 -4.84 -18.40
N ASP A 290 6.66 -3.65 -18.43
CA ASP A 290 7.85 -3.41 -19.23
C ASP A 290 9.09 -4.10 -18.66
N ILE A 291 9.23 -4.22 -17.32
CA ILE A 291 10.28 -5.07 -16.71
C ILE A 291 10.14 -6.53 -17.17
N LEU A 292 8.92 -7.06 -17.18
CA LEU A 292 8.66 -8.43 -17.65
C LEU A 292 9.06 -8.62 -19.12
N LYS A 293 8.84 -7.60 -19.96
CA LYS A 293 9.31 -7.60 -21.35
C LYS A 293 10.84 -7.55 -21.44
N GLU A 294 11.50 -6.73 -20.62
CA GLU A 294 12.97 -6.65 -20.55
C GLU A 294 13.62 -7.95 -20.08
N ILE A 295 12.95 -8.73 -19.21
CA ILE A 295 13.38 -10.08 -18.84
C ILE A 295 13.36 -11.04 -20.05
N GLY A 296 12.59 -10.73 -21.09
CA GLY A 296 12.55 -11.49 -22.34
C GLY A 296 11.16 -12.01 -22.73
N LEU A 297 10.08 -11.55 -22.09
CA LEU A 297 8.72 -11.92 -22.47
C LEU A 297 8.19 -11.01 -23.60
N GLU A 298 7.39 -11.57 -24.49
CA GLU A 298 6.75 -10.77 -25.56
C GLU A 298 5.76 -9.75 -24.98
N HIS A 299 4.94 -10.20 -24.03
CA HIS A 299 4.00 -9.39 -23.28
C HIS A 299 3.68 -10.05 -21.93
N PRO A 300 3.20 -9.29 -20.93
CA PRO A 300 2.61 -9.88 -19.74
C PRO A 300 1.50 -10.86 -20.11
N GLY A 301 1.47 -12.01 -19.43
CA GLY A 301 0.52 -13.09 -19.69
C GLY A 301 1.05 -14.20 -20.62
N ALA A 302 2.10 -13.94 -21.40
CA ALA A 302 2.76 -14.96 -22.23
C ALA A 302 3.31 -16.13 -21.39
N PRO A 303 3.56 -17.32 -22.00
CA PRO A 303 4.25 -18.42 -21.32
C PRO A 303 5.57 -17.95 -20.68
N GLY A 304 5.78 -18.31 -19.41
CA GLY A 304 6.92 -17.84 -18.63
C GLY A 304 6.64 -16.63 -17.71
N THR A 305 5.55 -15.88 -17.91
CA THR A 305 5.21 -14.69 -17.10
C THR A 305 5.26 -14.93 -15.59
N THR A 306 4.66 -16.03 -15.11
CA THR A 306 4.62 -16.35 -13.67
C THR A 306 6.03 -16.62 -13.13
N ALA A 307 6.89 -17.29 -13.89
CA ALA A 307 8.27 -17.56 -13.48
C ALA A 307 9.12 -16.28 -13.47
N ALA A 308 8.98 -15.42 -14.49
CA ALA A 308 9.65 -14.12 -14.54
C ALA A 308 9.25 -13.22 -13.38
N LEU A 309 7.95 -13.16 -13.06
CA LEU A 309 7.44 -12.41 -11.91
C LEU A 309 7.95 -12.98 -10.58
N ALA A 310 7.98 -14.32 -10.44
CA ALA A 310 8.53 -14.97 -9.25
C ALA A 310 10.00 -14.62 -9.05
N LEU A 311 10.80 -14.67 -10.12
CA LEU A 311 12.20 -14.29 -10.13
C LEU A 311 12.38 -12.82 -9.73
N LEU A 312 11.60 -11.91 -10.34
CA LEU A 312 11.61 -10.49 -10.02
C LEU A 312 11.32 -10.26 -8.52
N ASN A 313 10.25 -10.86 -8.00
CA ASN A 313 9.85 -10.71 -6.60
C ASN A 313 10.90 -11.26 -5.63
N ASP A 314 11.47 -12.43 -5.92
CA ASP A 314 12.52 -13.03 -5.10
C ASP A 314 13.76 -12.13 -5.06
N GLN A 315 14.22 -11.60 -6.21
CA GLN A 315 15.39 -10.72 -6.25
C GLN A 315 15.14 -9.36 -5.59
N VAL A 316 13.96 -8.78 -5.78
CA VAL A 316 13.54 -7.53 -5.11
C VAL A 316 13.56 -7.71 -3.60
N LYS A 317 12.93 -8.77 -3.09
CA LYS A 317 12.93 -9.09 -1.64
C LYS A 317 14.34 -9.31 -1.11
N LYS A 318 15.18 -10.08 -1.81
CA LYS A 318 16.59 -10.32 -1.42
C LYS A 318 17.41 -9.03 -1.39
N GLY A 319 17.24 -8.16 -2.38
CA GLY A 319 17.90 -6.86 -2.43
C GLY A 319 17.48 -5.95 -1.28
N GLY A 320 16.18 -5.91 -0.96
CA GLY A 320 15.65 -5.18 0.18
C GLY A 320 16.21 -5.65 1.51
N VAL A 321 16.14 -6.96 1.80
CA VAL A 321 16.64 -7.54 3.06
C VAL A 321 18.15 -7.34 3.22
N MET A 322 18.90 -7.32 2.12
CA MET A 322 20.34 -6.99 2.15
C MET A 322 20.59 -5.52 2.55
N ALA A 323 19.69 -4.60 2.19
CA ALA A 323 19.85 -3.16 2.44
C ALA A 323 19.41 -2.71 3.84
N SER A 324 18.39 -3.37 4.41
CA SER A 324 17.77 -2.93 5.66
C SER A 324 17.22 -4.12 6.45
N SER A 325 17.44 -4.10 7.77
CA SER A 325 16.79 -5.03 8.72
C SER A 325 15.32 -4.67 8.99
N TYR A 326 14.82 -3.58 8.41
CA TYR A 326 13.47 -3.04 8.60
C TYR A 326 12.63 -3.15 7.32
N VAL A 327 12.87 -4.17 6.49
CA VAL A 327 11.99 -4.43 5.35
C VAL A 327 10.73 -5.13 5.85
N GLY A 328 9.57 -4.58 5.49
CA GLY A 328 8.26 -5.05 5.96
C GLY A 328 7.15 -4.73 4.96
N GLY A 329 5.90 -4.72 5.43
CA GLY A 329 4.74 -4.51 4.56
C GLY A 329 4.56 -5.64 3.54
N LEU A 330 4.15 -5.29 2.31
CA LEU A 330 3.89 -6.29 1.27
C LEU A 330 5.15 -6.63 0.46
N SER A 331 6.04 -5.64 0.21
CA SER A 331 7.32 -5.74 -0.49
C SER A 331 7.34 -6.72 -1.69
N GLY A 332 7.34 -6.21 -2.91
CA GLY A 332 7.43 -7.00 -4.14
C GLY A 332 6.93 -6.24 -5.36
N ALA A 333 6.78 -6.91 -6.50
CA ALA A 333 6.17 -6.33 -7.68
C ALA A 333 4.65 -6.41 -7.59
N PHE A 334 4.00 -5.28 -7.86
CA PHE A 334 2.55 -5.17 -7.85
C PHE A 334 2.02 -5.35 -9.26
N ILE A 335 0.77 -5.79 -9.39
CA ILE A 335 0.11 -5.99 -10.68
C ILE A 335 -1.21 -5.19 -10.69
N PRO A 336 -1.16 -3.84 -10.58
CA PRO A 336 -2.37 -3.04 -10.63
C PRO A 336 -2.81 -2.89 -12.09
N VAL A 337 -3.69 -3.79 -12.55
CA VAL A 337 -3.97 -4.00 -13.98
C VAL A 337 -4.40 -2.72 -14.70
N SER A 338 -5.22 -1.88 -14.05
CA SER A 338 -5.70 -0.61 -14.61
C SER A 338 -4.78 0.60 -14.37
N GLU A 339 -3.68 0.44 -13.63
CA GLU A 339 -2.71 1.52 -13.38
C GLU A 339 -1.40 1.35 -14.17
N ASP A 340 -1.06 0.12 -14.57
CA ASP A 340 0.10 -0.18 -15.42
C ASP A 340 -0.29 -0.25 -16.90
N ARG A 341 0.18 0.73 -17.70
CA ARG A 341 -0.10 0.80 -19.14
C ARG A 341 0.23 -0.50 -19.88
N GLY A 342 1.34 -1.15 -19.57
CA GLY A 342 1.73 -2.39 -20.25
C GLY A 342 0.83 -3.57 -19.89
N MET A 343 0.22 -3.56 -18.69
CA MET A 343 -0.80 -4.54 -18.31
C MET A 343 -2.12 -4.27 -19.03
N ILE A 344 -2.55 -3.01 -19.15
CA ILE A 344 -3.74 -2.61 -19.93
C ILE A 344 -3.60 -3.06 -21.39
N GLU A 345 -2.44 -2.82 -22.00
CA GLU A 345 -2.14 -3.27 -23.36
C GLU A 345 -2.25 -4.81 -23.48
N ALA A 346 -1.73 -5.55 -22.50
CA ALA A 346 -1.83 -7.02 -22.48
C ALA A 346 -3.26 -7.54 -22.30
N VAL A 347 -4.09 -6.87 -21.52
CA VAL A 347 -5.53 -7.19 -21.41
C VAL A 347 -6.24 -6.94 -22.74
N ASN A 348 -6.01 -5.79 -23.36
CA ASN A 348 -6.61 -5.44 -24.65
C ASN A 348 -6.18 -6.38 -25.78
N ALA A 349 -4.96 -6.92 -25.71
CA ALA A 349 -4.46 -7.93 -26.62
C ALA A 349 -5.00 -9.36 -26.34
N GLY A 350 -5.78 -9.54 -25.26
CA GLY A 350 -6.31 -10.84 -24.84
C GLY A 350 -5.27 -11.77 -24.20
N ALA A 351 -4.08 -11.26 -23.88
CA ALA A 351 -2.99 -12.04 -23.32
C ALA A 351 -3.07 -12.22 -21.80
N LEU A 352 -3.62 -11.22 -21.11
CA LEU A 352 -3.70 -11.20 -19.64
C LEU A 352 -5.15 -11.49 -19.20
N THR A 353 -5.47 -12.77 -19.04
CA THR A 353 -6.79 -13.23 -18.58
C THR A 353 -6.89 -13.25 -17.05
N LEU A 354 -8.11 -13.39 -16.51
CA LEU A 354 -8.33 -13.47 -15.07
C LEU A 354 -7.64 -14.70 -14.44
N GLU A 355 -7.69 -15.84 -15.11
CA GLU A 355 -7.01 -17.08 -14.68
C GLU A 355 -5.49 -16.90 -14.69
N LYS A 356 -4.98 -16.13 -15.66
CA LYS A 356 -3.55 -15.81 -15.71
C LYS A 356 -3.14 -14.87 -14.58
N LEU A 357 -3.96 -13.88 -14.26
CA LEU A 357 -3.76 -12.98 -13.11
C LEU A 357 -3.82 -13.77 -11.80
N GLU A 358 -4.81 -14.65 -11.63
CA GLU A 358 -4.90 -15.58 -10.51
C GLU A 358 -3.61 -16.40 -10.38
N ALA A 359 -3.12 -16.99 -11.48
CA ALA A 359 -1.87 -17.72 -11.49
C ALA A 359 -0.64 -16.85 -11.17
N MET A 360 -0.66 -15.54 -11.46
CA MET A 360 0.41 -14.62 -11.06
C MET A 360 0.33 -14.25 -9.57
N THR A 361 -0.87 -14.28 -8.97
CA THR A 361 -1.03 -14.00 -7.55
C THR A 361 -0.31 -14.99 -6.64
N CYS A 362 -0.07 -16.22 -7.07
CA CYS A 362 0.64 -17.23 -6.26
C CYS A 362 2.10 -16.85 -5.93
N VAL A 363 2.67 -15.88 -6.68
CA VAL A 363 4.03 -15.38 -6.48
C VAL A 363 4.07 -13.87 -6.23
N CYS A 364 2.92 -13.18 -6.30
CA CYS A 364 2.76 -11.76 -6.01
C CYS A 364 2.42 -11.52 -4.52
N SER A 365 2.84 -10.39 -3.98
CA SER A 365 2.58 -10.04 -2.57
C SER A 365 1.19 -9.44 -2.32
N VAL A 366 0.55 -8.80 -3.31
CA VAL A 366 -0.72 -8.06 -3.11
C VAL A 366 -1.95 -8.91 -3.44
N GLY A 367 -1.82 -9.80 -4.45
CA GLY A 367 -2.95 -10.52 -5.02
C GLY A 367 -3.51 -9.83 -6.26
N LEU A 368 -4.82 -9.96 -6.48
CA LEU A 368 -5.54 -9.28 -7.55
C LEU A 368 -5.76 -7.82 -7.16
N ASP A 369 -5.22 -6.90 -7.94
CA ASP A 369 -5.24 -5.47 -7.63
C ASP A 369 -5.69 -4.64 -8.83
N MET A 370 -6.51 -3.62 -8.56
CA MET A 370 -7.03 -2.67 -9.55
C MET A 370 -7.58 -3.33 -10.83
N ILE A 371 -8.35 -4.41 -10.68
CA ILE A 371 -9.03 -5.13 -11.77
C ILE A 371 -10.47 -4.65 -11.91
N ALA A 372 -10.83 -4.19 -13.11
CA ALA A 372 -12.21 -3.87 -13.44
C ALA A 372 -12.96 -5.15 -13.84
N ILE A 373 -14.14 -5.36 -13.26
CA ILE A 373 -15.09 -6.42 -13.64
C ILE A 373 -16.43 -5.80 -14.04
N PRO A 374 -17.26 -6.49 -14.86
CA PRO A 374 -18.61 -6.03 -15.16
C PRO A 374 -19.43 -5.86 -13.87
N GLY A 375 -20.11 -4.72 -13.75
CA GLY A 375 -20.91 -4.33 -12.58
C GLY A 375 -22.40 -4.25 -12.87
#